data_AF-A0A7S2Y959-F1
#
_entry.id   AF-A0A7S2Y959-F1
#
_cell.length_a   1.000
_cell.length_b   1.000
_cell.length_c   1.000
_cell.angle_alpha   90.00
_cell.angle_beta   90.00
_cell.angle_gamma   90.00
#
_symmetry.space_group_name_H-M   'P 1'
#
loop_
_entity.id
_entity.type
_entity.pdbx_description
1 polymer ?
#
loop_
_entity_poly.entity_id
_entity_poly.type
_entity_poly.pdbx_seq_one_letter_code
_entity_poly.pdbx_strand_id
1 'polypeptide(L)'
;PEGLQVKPVTGGDVREDTCNKNGWKDVKVSPIGDMGAIVNTGALMARWTNDEWKATAHRVIIKNAEMANRSRYSIACFVNPDPNTMVQVHDKFARRGSTET
;
A
#
# COMPACT_ATOMS: atom_id res chain seq x y z
N PRO A 1 9.16 -16.61 3.70
CA PRO A 1 8.19 -15.49 3.76
C PRO A 1 6.87 -15.96 4.36
N GLU A 2 6.63 -15.55 5.60
CA GLU A 2 5.42 -15.79 6.39
C GLU A 2 4.52 -14.56 6.31
N GLY A 3 3.21 -14.72 6.09
CA GLY A 3 2.28 -13.59 6.21
C GLY A 3 2.44 -12.52 5.13
N LEU A 4 2.13 -11.26 5.50
CA LEU A 4 1.84 -10.09 4.66
C LEU A 4 2.22 -10.17 3.17
N GLN A 5 1.22 -9.98 2.31
CA GLN A 5 1.32 -9.87 0.86
C GLN A 5 0.81 -8.52 0.37
N VAL A 6 1.37 -8.04 -0.73
CA VAL A 6 0.92 -6.85 -1.45
C VAL A 6 0.57 -7.20 -2.89
N LYS A 7 -0.44 -6.54 -3.46
CA LYS A 7 -0.77 -6.61 -4.89
C LYS A 7 -0.34 -5.29 -5.53
N PRO A 8 0.71 -5.27 -6.38
CA PRO A 8 1.11 -4.07 -7.10
C PRO A 8 -0.05 -3.56 -7.95
N VAL A 9 -0.30 -2.26 -7.89
CA VAL A 9 -1.29 -1.59 -8.74
C VAL A 9 -0.59 -0.90 -9.93
N THR A 10 -0.96 -1.32 -11.14
CA THR A 10 -0.90 -0.44 -12.31
C THR A 10 -1.95 0.64 -12.08
N GLY A 11 -1.55 1.92 -12.07
CA GLY A 11 -2.36 3.03 -11.51
C GLY A 11 -3.80 3.14 -12.02
N GLY A 12 -4.62 3.87 -11.27
CA GLY A 12 -6.09 3.93 -11.40
C GLY A 12 -6.78 3.36 -10.17
N ASP A 13 -8.03 3.78 -9.94
CA ASP A 13 -8.86 3.36 -8.80
C ASP A 13 -8.75 1.85 -8.54
N VAL A 14 -8.73 1.47 -7.26
CA VAL A 14 -8.82 0.07 -6.82
C VAL A 14 -10.23 -0.45 -7.14
N ARG A 15 -10.53 -0.64 -8.43
CA ARG A 15 -11.68 -1.42 -8.86
C ARG A 15 -11.34 -2.88 -8.58
N GLU A 16 -12.22 -3.53 -7.82
CA GLU A 16 -12.18 -4.96 -7.57
C GLU A 16 -12.19 -5.70 -8.90
N ASP A 17 -11.02 -6.17 -9.33
CA ASP A 17 -10.93 -7.09 -10.45
C ASP A 17 -10.36 -8.45 -9.99
N THR A 18 -11.33 -9.36 -9.87
CA THR A 18 -11.34 -10.78 -10.22
C THR A 18 -10.08 -11.60 -9.89
N CYS A 19 -10.25 -12.51 -8.91
CA CYS A 19 -9.77 -13.92 -8.85
C CYS A 19 -8.41 -14.35 -9.46
N ASN A 20 -7.49 -13.43 -9.79
CA ASN A 20 -6.19 -13.78 -10.34
C ASN A 20 -5.19 -13.90 -9.19
N LYS A 21 -4.86 -15.15 -8.82
CA LYS A 21 -3.79 -15.45 -7.85
C LYS A 21 -2.41 -14.90 -8.28
N ASN A 22 -2.26 -14.50 -9.54
CA ASN A 22 -1.00 -14.10 -10.20
C ASN A 22 -0.50 -12.67 -9.89
N GLY A 23 -1.06 -11.97 -8.90
CA GLY A 23 -0.67 -10.58 -8.59
C GLY A 23 -0.08 -10.36 -7.19
N TRP A 24 -0.29 -11.28 -6.25
CA TRP A 24 0.13 -11.08 -4.86
C TRP A 24 1.60 -11.46 -4.67
N LYS A 25 2.38 -10.56 -4.06
CA LYS A 25 3.79 -10.74 -3.75
C LYS A 25 3.99 -10.71 -2.25
N ASP A 26 4.74 -11.68 -1.72
CA ASP A 26 5.12 -11.68 -0.31
C ASP A 26 6.04 -10.50 -0.01
N VAL A 27 5.80 -9.79 1.09
CA VAL A 27 6.70 -8.75 1.58
C VAL A 27 7.88 -9.41 2.28
N LYS A 28 9.09 -9.20 1.75
CA LYS A 28 10.34 -9.63 2.39
C LYS A 28 10.86 -8.49 3.24
N VAL A 29 10.89 -8.68 4.56
CA VAL A 29 11.61 -7.77 5.46
C VAL A 29 13.09 -8.11 5.34
N SER A 30 13.92 -7.12 5.00
CA SER A 30 15.37 -7.29 4.88
C SER A 30 15.95 -7.65 6.25
N PRO A 31 16.90 -8.59 6.35
CA PRO A 31 17.55 -8.95 7.61
C PRO A 31 18.65 -7.97 8.04
N ILE A 32 18.75 -6.77 7.41
CA ILE A 32 19.75 -5.77 7.78
C ILE A 32 19.32 -5.13 9.11
N GLY A 33 19.71 -5.78 10.21
CA GLY A 33 19.38 -5.40 11.58
C GLY A 33 18.08 -5.98 12.10
N ASP A 34 18.02 -6.19 13.43
CA ASP A 34 16.85 -6.73 14.15
C ASP A 34 15.66 -5.74 14.20
N MET A 35 15.78 -4.56 13.60
CA MET A 35 14.80 -3.49 13.70
C MET A 35 14.48 -2.88 12.33
N GLY A 36 13.22 -2.97 11.93
CA GLY A 36 12.68 -2.33 10.75
C GLY A 36 11.16 -2.25 10.80
N ALA A 37 10.59 -1.26 10.12
CA ALA A 37 9.14 -1.09 9.99
C ALA A 37 8.74 -1.14 8.52
N ILE A 38 7.55 -1.69 8.26
CA ILE A 38 6.94 -1.67 6.92
C ILE A 38 6.07 -0.43 6.82
N VAL A 39 6.39 0.45 5.87
CA VAL A 39 5.62 1.68 5.61
C VAL A 39 4.85 1.52 4.30
N ASN A 40 3.58 1.91 4.29
CA ASN A 40 2.73 1.95 3.11
C ASN A 40 1.97 3.28 3.04
N THR A 41 1.50 3.62 1.84
CA THR A 41 0.65 4.80 1.61
C THR A 41 -0.82 4.40 1.50
N GLY A 42 -1.69 5.23 2.09
CA GLY A 42 -3.14 5.08 2.00
C GLY A 42 -3.75 5.94 0.89
N ALA A 43 -5.08 5.85 0.73
CA ALA A 43 -5.83 6.53 -0.33
C ALA A 43 -5.70 8.07 -0.30
N LEU A 44 -5.62 8.68 0.90
CA LEU A 44 -5.45 10.13 1.02
C LEU A 44 -4.13 10.61 0.42
N MET A 45 -3.04 9.87 0.66
CA MET A 45 -1.73 10.17 0.06
C MET A 45 -1.73 9.94 -1.45
N ALA A 46 -2.39 8.88 -1.92
CA ALA A 46 -2.55 8.64 -3.36
C ALA A 46 -3.29 9.80 -4.04
N ARG A 47 -4.37 10.31 -3.43
CA ARG A 47 -5.10 11.49 -3.92
C ARG A 47 -4.25 12.75 -3.95
N TRP A 48 -3.52 13.04 -2.87
CA TRP A 48 -2.62 14.20 -2.79
C TRP A 48 -1.52 14.16 -3.86
N THR A 49 -0.99 12.97 -4.13
CA THR A 49 0.15 12.78 -5.04
C THR A 49 -0.26 12.45 -6.47
N ASN A 50 -1.55 12.53 -6.80
CA ASN A 50 -2.07 12.20 -8.13
C ASN A 50 -1.61 10.81 -8.61
N ASP A 51 -1.68 9.82 -7.72
CA ASP A 51 -1.25 8.42 -7.92
C ASP A 51 0.25 8.20 -8.20
N GLU A 52 1.11 9.21 -7.99
CA GLU A 52 2.56 9.00 -7.92
C GLU A 52 2.90 8.03 -6.79
N TRP A 53 2.28 8.21 -5.61
CA TRP A 53 2.40 7.29 -4.47
C TRP A 53 1.12 6.49 -4.27
N LYS A 54 1.06 5.32 -4.88
CA LYS A 54 -0.15 4.50 -4.98
C LYS A 54 -0.53 3.82 -3.66
N ALA A 55 -1.82 3.79 -3.35
CA ALA A 55 -2.37 2.97 -2.28
C ALA A 55 -2.42 1.50 -2.72
N THR A 56 -1.50 0.67 -2.20
CA THR A 56 -1.39 -0.74 -2.60
C THR A 56 -2.27 -1.64 -1.75
N ALA A 57 -3.05 -2.52 -2.41
CA ALA A 57 -3.81 -3.54 -1.71
C ALA A 57 -2.86 -4.51 -1.00
N HIS A 58 -3.15 -4.82 0.26
CA HIS A 58 -2.35 -5.71 1.09
C HIS A 58 -3.24 -6.66 1.89
N ARG A 59 -2.72 -7.85 2.19
CA ARG A 59 -3.43 -8.87 2.99
C ARG A 59 -2.46 -9.71 3.80
N VAL A 60 -2.90 -10.30 4.90
CA VAL A 60 -2.12 -11.32 5.63
C VAL A 60 -2.77 -12.67 5.36
N ILE A 61 -1.97 -13.66 4.95
CA ILE A 61 -2.44 -15.03 4.73
C ILE A 61 -1.73 -16.01 5.66
N ILE A 62 -2.45 -17.05 6.06
CA ILE A 62 -1.90 -18.21 6.77
C ILE A 62 -1.66 -19.29 5.71
N LYS A 63 -0.40 -19.72 5.53
CA LYS A 63 -0.02 -20.59 4.41
C LYS A 63 -0.23 -22.08 4.67
N ASN A 64 -0.13 -22.51 5.93
CA ASN A 64 -0.26 -23.91 6.31
C ASN A 64 -0.69 -24.06 7.79
N ALA A 65 -1.01 -25.31 8.18
CA ALA A 65 -1.47 -25.62 9.53
C ALA A 65 -0.41 -25.36 10.62
N GLU A 66 0.87 -25.53 10.31
CA GLU A 66 1.97 -25.24 11.24
C GLU A 66 2.02 -23.75 11.59
N MET A 67 1.91 -22.87 10.60
CA MET A 67 1.81 -21.43 10.80
C MET A 67 0.54 -21.03 11.53
N ALA A 68 -0.57 -21.72 11.28
CA ALA A 68 -1.83 -21.47 12.00
C ALA A 68 -1.69 -21.76 13.50
N ASN A 69 -0.78 -22.67 13.88
CA ASN A 69 -0.52 -23.03 15.27
C ASN A 69 0.49 -22.11 15.97
N ARG A 70 0.99 -21.05 15.30
CA ARG A 70 1.93 -20.08 15.85
C ARG A 70 1.23 -18.74 16.10
N SER A 71 1.53 -18.12 17.24
CA SER A 71 1.09 -16.75 17.52
C SER A 71 1.88 -15.74 16.68
N ARG A 72 1.19 -14.77 16.09
CA ARG A 72 1.79 -13.66 15.33
C ARG A 72 1.21 -12.34 15.84
N TYR A 73 2.08 -11.43 16.26
CA TYR A 73 1.71 -10.10 16.71
C TYR A 73 2.14 -9.04 15.70
N SER A 74 1.35 -7.98 15.55
CA SER A 74 1.69 -6.81 14.74
C SER A 74 0.99 -5.58 15.27
N ILE A 75 1.61 -4.42 15.10
CA ILE A 75 1.04 -3.12 15.44
C ILE A 75 0.95 -2.31 14.15
N ALA A 76 -0.22 -1.76 13.86
CA ALA A 76 -0.42 -0.81 12.77
C ALA A 76 -0.61 0.59 13.37
N CYS A 77 0.20 1.53 12.89
CA CYS A 77 0.06 2.95 13.22
C CYS A 77 -0.42 3.69 11.97
N PHE A 78 -1.57 4.37 12.08
CA PHE A 78 -2.18 5.11 10.97
C PHE A 78 -1.95 6.60 11.19
N VAL A 79 -1.34 7.24 10.19
CA VAL A 79 -1.12 8.69 10.19
C VAL A 79 -2.06 9.31 9.16
N ASN A 80 -2.85 10.28 9.61
CA ASN A 80 -3.84 11.00 8.81
C ASN A 80 -3.54 12.50 8.83
N PRO A 81 -3.98 13.26 7.81
CA PRO A 81 -4.00 14.72 7.88
C PRO A 81 -4.89 15.23 9.02
N ASP A 82 -4.76 16.52 9.34
CA ASP A 82 -5.74 17.20 10.20
C ASP A 82 -7.16 17.01 9.62
N PRO A 83 -8.17 16.71 10.44
CA PRO A 83 -9.54 16.46 9.99
C PRO A 83 -10.15 17.56 9.11
N ASN A 84 -9.70 18.81 9.25
CA ASN A 84 -10.20 19.95 8.47
C ASN A 84 -9.41 20.19 7.18
N THR A 85 -8.39 19.38 6.90
CA THR A 85 -7.58 19.52 5.69
C THR A 85 -8.31 18.98 4.48
N MET A 86 -8.56 19.85 3.49
CA MET A 86 -9.07 19.44 2.19
C MET A 86 -8.01 18.64 1.42
N VAL A 87 -8.32 17.38 1.09
CA VAL A 87 -7.42 16.49 0.34
C VAL A 87 -7.65 16.66 -1.16
N GLN A 88 -6.80 17.46 -1.81
CA GLN A 88 -6.78 17.72 -3.25
C GLN A 88 -5.38 17.52 -3.82
N VAL A 89 -5.27 17.25 -5.14
CA VAL A 89 -3.96 17.06 -5.77
C VAL A 89 -3.05 18.23 -5.44
N HIS A 90 -1.91 17.95 -4.81
CA HIS A 90 -0.95 18.97 -4.45
C HIS A 90 -0.24 19.47 -5.72
N ASP A 91 0.00 20.79 -5.82
CA ASP A 91 0.49 21.46 -7.05
C ASP A 91 1.72 20.80 -7.67
N LYS A 92 2.65 20.30 -6.83
CA LYS A 92 3.82 19.51 -7.26
C LYS A 92 3.47 18.30 -8.16
N PHE A 93 2.31 17.67 -7.94
CA PHE A 93 1.84 16.49 -8.67
C PHE A 93 0.72 16.81 -9.66
N ALA A 94 0.30 18.07 -9.73
CA ALA A 94 -0.56 18.52 -10.81
C ALA A 94 0.22 18.38 -12.13
N ARG A 95 -0.31 17.60 -13.07
CA ARG A 95 0.24 17.60 -14.42
C ARG A 95 0.07 19.02 -14.95
N ARG A 96 1.17 19.72 -15.22
CA ARG A 96 1.10 20.93 -16.03
C ARG A 96 0.49 20.49 -17.35
N GLY A 97 -0.72 20.98 -17.66
CA GLY A 97 -1.28 20.78 -18.97
C GLY A 97 -0.24 21.20 -20.00
N SER A 98 0.11 20.30 -20.91
CA SER A 98 0.75 20.66 -22.16
C SER A 98 -0.21 21.62 -22.85
N THR A 99 -0.02 22.91 -22.66
CA THR A 99 -0.49 23.92 -23.60
C THR A 99 0.39 23.77 -24.85
N GLU A 100 0.13 22.73 -25.63
CA GLU A 100 0.49 22.71 -27.04
C GLU A 100 -0.79 23.03 -27.80
N THR A 101 -0.85 24.29 -28.23
CA THR A 101 -1.63 24.83 -29.34
C THR A 101 -1.36 24.09 -30.64
#